data_AF-U5MPK7-F1
#
_entry.id   AF-U5MPK7-F1
#
_cell.length_a   1.000
_cell.length_b   1.000
_cell.length_c   1.000
_cell.angle_alpha   90.00
_cell.angle_beta   90.00
_cell.angle_gamma   90.00
#
_symmetry.space_group_name_H-M   'P 1'
#
loop_
_entity.id
_entity.type
_entity.pdbx_description
1 polymer ?
#
loop_
_entity_poly.entity_id
_entity_poly.type
_entity_poly.pdbx_seq_one_letter_code
_entity_poly.pdbx_strand_id
1 'polypeptide(L)'
;MIIQLMIGNNNDKKVLKKFEHLYNYLVSNRDGLLPCKQRNIDLPTLPEGLMYRQLGTMEHNICDILAQRMKGRKISWYINGAGDLSKILAEKISDRLFNTVDKVCKNTISTDVLTDIVEVTLLSASDANKKAKKSSTYKVHTATIPYSEASVSLGRKIIRKLCGLKDFGEMSYK
;
A
#
# COMPACT_ATOMS: atom_id res chain seq x y z
N MET A 1 -6.04 -19.15 42.98
CA MET A 1 -6.58 -17.95 42.31
C MET A 1 -7.69 -18.27 41.30
N ILE A 2 -7.44 -18.89 40.14
CA ILE A 2 -8.51 -19.16 39.13
C ILE A 2 -9.60 -20.12 39.64
N ILE A 3 -9.21 -21.19 40.34
CA ILE A 3 -10.16 -22.15 40.93
C ILE A 3 -11.08 -21.46 41.97
N GLN A 4 -10.55 -20.51 42.74
CA GLN A 4 -11.35 -19.73 43.71
C GLN A 4 -12.35 -18.79 43.00
N LEU A 5 -11.97 -18.21 41.86
CA LEU A 5 -12.85 -17.38 41.03
C LEU A 5 -13.96 -18.21 40.35
N MET A 6 -13.68 -19.47 39.99
CA MET A 6 -14.70 -20.41 39.50
C MET A 6 -15.72 -20.75 40.58
N ILE A 7 -15.25 -21.04 41.80
CA ILE A 7 -16.11 -21.34 42.96
C ILE A 7 -17.01 -20.14 43.29
N GLY A 8 -16.47 -18.91 43.22
CA GLY A 8 -17.23 -17.68 43.48
C GLY A 8 -18.27 -17.30 42.40
N ASN A 9 -18.10 -17.77 41.15
CA ASN A 9 -18.97 -17.43 40.02
C ASN A 9 -19.82 -18.61 39.52
N ASN A 10 -20.14 -19.56 40.40
CA ASN A 10 -20.83 -20.81 40.04
C ASN A 10 -22.26 -20.60 39.47
N ASN A 11 -22.85 -19.42 39.67
CA ASN A 11 -24.20 -19.12 39.19
C ASN A 11 -24.26 -18.86 37.67
N ASP A 12 -23.16 -18.40 37.06
CA ASP A 12 -23.12 -18.01 35.64
C ASP A 12 -22.42 -19.05 34.76
N LYS A 13 -23.21 -19.94 34.15
CA LYS A 13 -22.72 -21.03 33.27
C LYS A 13 -21.82 -20.55 32.12
N LYS A 14 -22.07 -19.36 31.54
CA LYS A 14 -21.25 -18.79 30.46
C LYS A 14 -19.88 -18.34 30.96
N VAL A 15 -19.83 -17.74 32.14
CA VAL A 15 -18.59 -17.24 32.75
C VAL A 15 -17.74 -18.41 33.20
N LEU A 16 -18.36 -19.44 33.78
CA LEU A 16 -17.69 -20.66 34.21
C LEU A 16 -17.00 -21.38 33.04
N LYS A 17 -17.66 -21.53 31.88
CA LYS A 17 -17.05 -22.10 30.66
C LYS A 17 -15.81 -21.33 30.20
N LYS A 18 -15.83 -19.99 30.28
CA LYS A 18 -14.66 -19.17 29.93
C LYS A 18 -13.50 -19.40 30.90
N PHE A 19 -13.79 -19.47 32.20
CA PHE A 19 -12.77 -19.79 33.20
C PHE A 19 -12.21 -21.19 33.01
N GLU A 20 -13.05 -22.18 32.69
CA GLU A 20 -12.63 -23.56 32.42
C GLU A 20 -11.71 -23.62 31.21
N HIS A 21 -12.07 -22.92 30.13
CA HIS A 21 -11.22 -22.81 28.95
C HIS A 21 -9.88 -22.15 29.28
N LEU A 22 -9.89 -21.06 30.06
CA LEU A 22 -8.68 -20.38 30.50
C LEU A 22 -7.80 -21.27 31.39
N TYR A 23 -8.41 -22.00 32.32
CA TYR A 23 -7.72 -22.94 33.20
C TYR A 23 -7.05 -24.05 32.37
N ASN A 24 -7.80 -24.68 31.49
CA ASN A 24 -7.30 -25.74 30.61
C ASN A 24 -6.17 -25.23 29.72
N TYR A 25 -6.29 -24.01 29.19
CA TYR A 25 -5.22 -23.39 28.41
C TYR A 25 -3.95 -23.19 29.23
N LEU A 26 -4.04 -22.59 30.42
CA LEU A 26 -2.87 -22.32 31.26
C LEU A 26 -2.20 -23.59 31.76
N VAL A 27 -2.98 -24.62 32.11
CA VAL A 27 -2.46 -25.91 32.54
C VAL A 27 -1.78 -26.64 31.38
N SER A 28 -2.43 -26.67 30.21
CA SER A 28 -1.86 -27.30 29.00
C SER A 28 -0.59 -26.60 28.53
N ASN A 29 -0.47 -25.30 28.77
CA ASN A 29 0.68 -24.49 28.37
C ASN A 29 1.62 -24.14 29.53
N ARG A 30 1.58 -24.88 30.64
CA ARG A 30 2.33 -24.53 31.86
C ARG A 30 3.83 -24.37 31.61
N ASP A 31 4.41 -25.26 30.81
CA ASP A 31 5.82 -25.19 30.43
C ASP A 31 6.09 -23.96 29.54
N GLY A 32 5.11 -23.60 28.71
CA GLY A 32 5.06 -22.41 27.86
C GLY A 32 5.01 -21.08 28.63
N LEU A 33 4.56 -21.08 29.89
CA LEU A 33 4.48 -19.88 30.72
C LEU A 33 5.82 -19.52 31.36
N LEU A 34 6.72 -20.50 31.53
CA LEU A 34 8.05 -20.23 32.04
C LEU A 34 8.88 -19.49 30.97
N PRO A 35 9.59 -18.40 31.33
CA PRO A 35 10.55 -17.78 30.43
C PRO A 35 11.54 -18.82 29.88
N CYS A 36 11.87 -18.77 28.59
CA CYS A 36 12.76 -19.75 27.94
C CYS A 36 14.10 -19.94 28.68
N LYS A 37 14.62 -18.89 29.32
CA LYS A 37 15.85 -18.94 30.13
C LYS A 37 15.73 -19.75 31.42
N GLN A 38 14.52 -19.89 31.95
CA GLN A 38 14.21 -20.66 33.15
C GLN A 38 13.76 -22.08 32.83
N ARG A 39 13.63 -22.42 31.54
CA ARG A 39 13.38 -23.78 31.10
C ARG A 39 14.73 -24.50 30.96
N ASN A 40 14.76 -25.76 31.36
CA ASN A 40 15.89 -26.65 31.10
C ASN A 40 15.86 -27.11 29.62
N ILE A 41 16.00 -26.17 28.69
CA ILE A 41 15.98 -26.42 27.25
C ILE A 41 17.31 -25.96 26.67
N ASP A 42 17.91 -26.79 25.83
CA ASP A 42 19.11 -26.44 25.07
C ASP A 42 18.74 -25.42 23.99
N LEU A 43 19.25 -24.20 24.14
CA LEU A 43 19.12 -23.15 23.14
C LEU A 43 20.11 -23.40 21.99
N PRO A 44 19.74 -23.06 20.74
CA PRO A 44 20.66 -23.21 19.63
C PRO A 44 21.90 -22.33 19.82
N THR A 45 23.03 -22.76 19.26
CA THR A 45 24.28 -22.01 19.36
C THR A 45 24.18 -20.74 18.52
N LEU A 46 24.48 -19.60 19.14
CA LEU A 46 24.49 -18.30 18.47
C LEU A 46 25.74 -18.16 17.59
N PRO A 47 25.65 -17.45 16.45
CA PRO A 47 26.82 -16.98 15.71
C PRO A 47 27.72 -16.06 16.56
N GLU A 48 29.01 -15.98 16.21
CA GLU A 48 30.00 -15.19 16.94
C GLU A 48 29.58 -13.72 17.09
N GLY A 49 29.63 -13.19 18.31
CA GLY A 49 29.22 -11.82 18.66
C GLY A 49 27.73 -11.64 18.99
N LEU A 50 26.89 -12.68 18.93
CA LEU A 50 25.47 -12.60 19.29
C LEU A 50 25.18 -13.23 20.66
N MET A 51 24.29 -12.62 21.45
CA MET A 51 23.88 -13.08 22.77
C MET A 51 22.35 -13.09 22.93
N TYR A 52 21.81 -14.10 23.62
CA TYR A 52 20.37 -14.16 23.93
C TYR A 52 19.99 -13.10 24.98
N ARG A 53 19.49 -11.95 24.52
CA ARG A 53 18.92 -10.92 25.40
C ARG A 53 17.51 -11.32 25.88
N GLN A 54 17.06 -10.79 27.01
CA GLN A 54 15.68 -10.97 27.45
C GLN A 54 14.74 -10.26 26.46
N LEU A 55 13.87 -11.02 25.78
CA LEU A 55 12.89 -10.52 24.80
C LEU A 55 11.81 -9.63 25.41
N GLY A 56 11.69 -9.61 26.76
CA GLY A 56 10.55 -9.04 27.48
C GLY A 56 10.30 -7.54 27.28
N THR A 57 11.28 -6.78 26.78
CA THR A 57 11.10 -5.35 26.44
C THR A 57 11.05 -5.09 24.94
N MET A 58 11.50 -6.02 24.09
CA MET A 58 11.59 -5.75 22.66
C MET A 58 10.23 -5.91 21.97
N GLU A 59 9.45 -6.93 22.33
CA GLU A 59 8.15 -7.19 21.70
C GLU A 59 7.12 -6.09 22.01
N HIS A 60 7.04 -5.66 23.28
CA HIS A 60 6.14 -4.59 23.68
C HIS A 60 6.56 -3.25 23.06
N ASN A 61 7.85 -2.91 23.10
CA ASN A 61 8.34 -1.67 22.52
C ASN A 61 8.20 -1.64 21.00
N ILE A 62 8.44 -2.76 20.29
CA ILE A 62 8.24 -2.81 18.84
C ILE A 62 6.76 -2.66 18.49
N CYS A 63 5.87 -3.39 19.16
CA CYS A 63 4.42 -3.25 18.94
C CYS A 63 3.93 -1.83 19.23
N ASP A 64 4.39 -1.19 20.31
CA ASP A 64 4.02 0.19 20.63
C ASP A 64 4.65 1.20 19.67
N ILE A 65 5.93 1.07 19.30
CA ILE A 65 6.57 1.96 18.31
C ILE A 65 5.86 1.86 16.95
N LEU A 66 5.51 0.64 16.53
CA LEU A 66 4.73 0.42 15.31
C LEU A 66 3.35 1.07 15.45
N ALA A 67 2.61 0.78 16.53
CA ALA A 67 1.27 1.31 16.74
C ALA A 67 1.22 2.84 16.87
N GLN A 68 2.26 3.46 17.43
CA GLN A 68 2.40 4.92 17.56
C GLN A 68 2.68 5.61 16.22
N ARG A 69 3.35 4.92 15.29
CA ARG A 69 3.65 5.42 13.94
C ARG A 69 2.50 5.26 12.95
N MET A 70 1.43 4.57 13.35
CA MET A 70 0.24 4.36 12.53
C MET A 70 -0.79 5.49 12.74
N LYS A 71 -1.49 5.90 11.68
CA LYS A 71 -2.53 6.93 11.74
C LYS A 71 -3.63 6.50 12.72
N GLY A 72 -3.81 7.27 13.80
CA GLY A 72 -4.81 6.98 14.82
C GLY A 72 -4.33 6.29 16.09
N ARG A 73 -3.01 6.01 16.26
CA ARG A 73 -2.41 5.53 17.54
C ARG A 73 -3.22 4.40 18.20
N LYS A 74 -3.13 3.17 17.65
CA LYS A 74 -3.87 1.95 18.05
C LYS A 74 -5.29 1.77 17.47
N ILE A 75 -5.66 2.49 16.41
CA ILE A 75 -6.89 2.21 15.67
C ILE A 75 -6.67 1.04 14.68
N SER A 76 -7.66 0.16 14.58
CA SER A 76 -7.66 -1.04 13.73
C SER A 76 -7.57 -0.71 12.24
N TRP A 77 -6.73 -1.46 11.53
CA TRP A 77 -6.58 -1.39 10.08
C TRP A 77 -7.60 -2.28 9.38
N TYR A 78 -7.89 -1.96 8.11
CA TYR A 78 -8.45 -2.96 7.20
C TYR A 78 -7.40 -4.05 6.97
N ILE A 79 -7.81 -5.32 6.93
CA ILE A 79 -6.91 -6.51 6.82
C ILE A 79 -5.89 -6.32 5.69
N ASN A 80 -6.34 -5.83 4.53
CA ASN A 80 -5.49 -5.61 3.37
C ASN A 80 -4.43 -4.52 3.61
N GLY A 81 -4.81 -3.41 4.24
CA GLY A 81 -3.89 -2.31 4.52
C GLY A 81 -2.76 -2.71 5.47
N ALA A 82 -3.07 -3.51 6.50
CA ALA A 82 -2.05 -4.02 7.42
C ALA A 82 -1.08 -4.95 6.69
N GLY A 83 -1.60 -5.82 5.81
CA GLY A 83 -0.81 -6.69 4.96
C GLY A 83 0.14 -5.91 4.06
N ASP A 84 -0.33 -4.87 3.37
CA ASP A 84 0.50 -4.10 2.46
C ASP A 84 1.56 -3.26 3.19
N LEU A 85 1.22 -2.67 4.33
CA LEU A 85 2.22 -1.99 5.16
C LEU A 85 3.30 -2.96 5.65
N SER A 86 2.93 -4.17 6.07
CA SER A 86 3.90 -5.16 6.55
C SER A 86 4.92 -5.54 5.47
N LYS A 87 4.47 -5.67 4.21
CA LYS A 87 5.36 -5.93 3.06
C LYS A 87 6.33 -4.77 2.84
N ILE A 88 5.85 -3.52 2.88
CA ILE A 88 6.70 -2.33 2.73
C ILE A 88 7.75 -2.27 3.84
N LEU A 89 7.38 -2.58 5.09
CA LEU A 89 8.31 -2.60 6.21
C LEU A 89 9.34 -3.73 6.08
N ALA A 90 8.93 -4.91 5.65
CA ALA A 90 9.84 -6.04 5.41
C ALA A 90 10.88 -5.70 4.33
N GLU A 91 10.44 -5.09 3.22
CA GLU A 91 11.30 -4.63 2.13
C GLU A 91 12.25 -3.51 2.58
N LYS A 92 11.78 -2.62 3.46
CA LYS A 92 12.60 -1.56 4.06
C LYS A 92 13.69 -2.12 4.96
N ILE A 93 13.35 -3.06 5.85
CA ILE A 93 14.32 -3.70 6.77
C ILE A 93 15.32 -4.56 5.99
N SER A 94 14.90 -5.12 4.87
CA SER A 94 15.76 -5.93 3.99
C SER A 94 16.61 -5.09 3.01
N ASP A 95 16.59 -3.75 3.11
CA ASP A 95 17.26 -2.81 2.19
C ASP A 95 16.93 -3.01 0.69
N ARG A 96 15.74 -3.57 0.40
CA ARG A 96 15.27 -3.89 -0.97
C ARG A 96 14.16 -2.99 -1.48
N LEU A 97 13.61 -2.13 -0.61
CA LEU A 97 12.47 -1.26 -0.91
C LEU A 97 12.64 -0.44 -2.20
N PHE A 98 13.77 0.21 -2.40
CA PHE A 98 13.95 1.04 -3.60
C PHE A 98 14.02 0.20 -4.87
N ASN A 99 14.61 -1.00 -4.81
CA ASN A 99 14.66 -1.92 -5.95
C ASN A 99 13.27 -2.45 -6.32
N THR A 100 12.42 -2.74 -5.32
CA THR A 100 11.06 -3.20 -5.57
C THR A 100 10.17 -2.08 -6.09
N VAL A 101 10.28 -0.87 -5.55
CA VAL A 101 9.60 0.32 -6.09
C VAL A 101 10.06 0.60 -7.51
N ASP A 102 11.36 0.57 -7.78
CA ASP A 102 11.92 0.83 -9.11
C ASP A 102 11.46 -0.22 -10.13
N LYS A 103 11.32 -1.50 -9.76
CA LYS A 103 10.71 -2.52 -10.62
C LYS A 103 9.25 -2.24 -10.97
N VAL A 104 8.47 -1.75 -10.01
CA VAL A 104 7.04 -1.40 -10.24
C VAL A 104 6.91 -0.10 -11.04
N CYS A 105 7.79 0.88 -10.77
CA CYS A 105 7.80 2.17 -11.43
C CYS A 105 8.44 2.13 -12.82
N LYS A 106 9.32 1.16 -13.10
CA LYS A 106 9.79 0.79 -14.44
C LYS A 106 8.67 0.11 -15.23
N ASN A 107 7.52 0.77 -15.34
CA ASN A 107 6.72 0.67 -16.56
C ASN A 107 7.51 1.39 -17.66
N THR A 108 8.47 0.68 -18.23
CA THR A 108 9.15 1.09 -19.45
C THR A 108 8.09 1.31 -20.51
N ILE A 109 7.87 2.57 -20.90
CA ILE A 109 7.18 2.89 -22.15
C ILE A 109 7.91 2.10 -23.24
N SER A 110 7.19 1.24 -23.98
CA SER A 110 7.82 0.41 -25.03
C SER A 110 8.58 1.32 -25.98
N THR A 111 9.75 0.87 -26.46
CA THR A 111 10.54 1.61 -27.45
C THR A 111 9.72 1.95 -28.69
N ASP A 112 8.77 1.08 -29.05
CA ASP A 112 7.87 1.26 -30.20
C ASP A 112 6.91 2.45 -29.98
N VAL A 113 6.43 2.62 -28.75
CA VAL A 113 5.59 3.77 -28.39
C VAL A 113 6.41 5.07 -28.45
N LEU A 114 7.70 5.00 -28.07
CA LEU A 114 8.60 6.15 -28.18
C LEU A 114 8.89 6.53 -29.63
N THR A 115 9.10 5.56 -30.53
CA THR A 115 9.31 5.83 -31.96
C THR A 115 8.07 6.44 -32.61
N ASP A 116 6.88 5.91 -32.33
CA ASP A 116 5.61 6.46 -32.82
C ASP A 116 5.40 7.91 -32.38
N ILE A 117 5.82 8.25 -31.15
CA ILE A 117 5.76 9.62 -30.66
C ILE A 117 6.72 10.52 -31.42
N VAL A 118 7.97 10.09 -31.61
CA VAL A 118 8.99 10.88 -32.32
C VAL A 118 8.51 11.20 -33.75
N GLU A 119 7.92 10.25 -34.45
CA GLU A 119 7.33 10.48 -35.78
C GLU A 119 6.22 11.53 -35.78
N VAL A 120 5.34 11.51 -34.76
CA VAL A 120 4.27 12.53 -34.61
C VAL A 120 4.83 13.91 -34.24
N THR A 121 6.00 13.99 -33.60
CA THR A 121 6.60 15.25 -33.13
C THR A 121 7.38 16.04 -34.17
N LEU A 122 7.71 15.45 -35.32
CA LEU A 122 8.32 16.18 -36.42
C LEU A 122 7.26 17.09 -37.05
N LEU A 123 7.03 18.24 -36.41
CA LEU A 123 6.37 19.37 -37.03
C LEU A 123 7.19 19.73 -38.27
N SER A 124 6.72 19.32 -39.45
CA SER A 124 7.24 19.88 -40.69
C SER A 124 7.03 21.39 -40.61
N ALA A 125 8.06 22.18 -40.93
CA ALA A 125 7.99 23.65 -40.92
C ALA A 125 6.81 24.20 -41.75
N SER A 126 6.28 23.40 -42.67
CA SER A 126 5.06 23.68 -43.45
C SER A 126 3.77 23.72 -42.63
N ASP A 127 3.69 22.98 -41.51
CA ASP A 127 2.47 22.85 -40.72
C ASP A 127 2.27 23.98 -39.71
N ALA A 128 3.34 24.67 -39.33
CA ALA A 128 3.30 25.84 -38.46
C ALA A 128 2.58 27.04 -39.11
N ASN A 129 2.58 27.12 -40.45
CA ASN A 129 2.04 28.25 -41.23
C ASN A 129 0.67 27.97 -41.89
N LYS A 130 0.00 26.86 -41.58
CA LYS A 130 -1.30 26.53 -42.18
C LYS A 130 -2.40 27.48 -41.68
N LYS A 131 -2.90 28.36 -42.56
CA LYS A 131 -4.08 29.18 -42.30
C LYS A 131 -5.31 28.28 -42.09
N ALA A 132 -6.07 28.52 -41.03
CA ALA A 132 -7.32 27.81 -40.77
C ALA A 132 -8.28 27.93 -41.96
N LYS A 133 -8.79 26.79 -42.47
CA LYS A 133 -9.79 26.78 -43.55
C LYS A 133 -11.09 27.40 -43.04
N LYS A 134 -11.60 28.41 -43.76
CA LYS A 134 -12.95 28.96 -43.54
C LYS A 134 -13.97 27.95 -44.10
N SER A 135 -14.85 27.43 -43.26
CA SER A 135 -15.96 26.57 -43.70
C SER A 135 -17.06 27.43 -44.34
N SER A 136 -17.69 26.93 -45.41
CA SER A 136 -18.74 27.62 -46.16
C SER A 136 -20.14 27.53 -45.52
N THR A 137 -20.28 26.75 -44.45
CA THR A 137 -21.57 26.46 -43.80
C THR A 137 -21.84 27.45 -42.66
N TYR A 138 -23.07 27.96 -42.60
CA TYR A 138 -23.56 28.84 -41.52
C TYR A 138 -23.41 28.17 -40.14
N LYS A 139 -22.88 28.92 -39.17
CA LYS A 139 -22.67 28.42 -37.80
C LYS A 139 -24.02 28.24 -37.11
N VAL A 140 -24.41 27.00 -36.86
CA VAL A 140 -25.44 26.70 -35.84
C VAL A 140 -24.83 27.05 -34.48
N HIS A 141 -25.46 27.97 -33.74
CA HIS A 141 -24.99 28.39 -32.42
C HIS A 141 -25.12 27.24 -31.41
N THR A 142 -24.07 26.43 -31.33
CA THR A 142 -23.80 25.54 -30.20
C THR A 142 -22.82 26.25 -29.29
N ALA A 143 -23.09 26.29 -27.98
CA ALA A 143 -22.14 26.84 -27.02
C ALA A 143 -20.86 26.00 -27.05
N THR A 144 -19.72 26.63 -27.32
CA THR A 144 -18.42 25.96 -27.30
C THR A 144 -18.15 25.42 -25.89
N ILE A 145 -17.67 24.18 -25.80
CA ILE A 145 -17.25 23.60 -24.52
C ILE A 145 -16.16 24.51 -23.94
N PRO A 146 -16.26 24.95 -22.67
CA PRO A 146 -15.26 25.80 -22.05
C PRO A 146 -13.84 25.23 -22.23
N TYR A 147 -12.90 26.10 -22.59
CA TYR A 147 -11.48 25.74 -22.84
C TYR A 147 -11.21 24.82 -24.05
N SER A 148 -12.21 24.50 -24.88
CA SER A 148 -11.99 23.71 -26.11
C SER A 148 -11.02 24.37 -27.10
N GLU A 149 -10.93 25.69 -27.09
CA GLU A 149 -10.03 26.47 -27.96
C GLU A 149 -8.78 26.96 -27.22
N ALA A 150 -8.55 26.51 -25.99
CA ALA A 150 -7.36 26.90 -25.24
C ALA A 150 -6.09 26.40 -25.95
N SER A 151 -5.06 27.24 -26.02
CA SER A 151 -3.80 26.85 -26.63
C SER A 151 -3.15 25.71 -25.84
N VAL A 152 -2.93 24.57 -26.51
CA VAL A 152 -2.25 23.40 -25.94
C VAL A 152 -0.88 23.27 -26.57
N SER A 153 0.17 23.29 -25.74
CA SER A 153 1.53 23.03 -26.20
C SER A 153 1.67 21.65 -26.81
N LEU A 154 2.61 21.48 -27.75
CA LEU A 154 2.84 20.20 -28.41
C LEU A 154 3.12 19.08 -27.40
N GLY A 155 3.93 19.38 -26.37
CA GLY A 155 4.21 18.46 -25.25
C GLY A 155 2.94 17.92 -24.59
N ARG A 156 1.95 18.79 -24.31
CA ARG A 156 0.68 18.38 -23.71
C ARG A 156 -0.15 17.50 -24.66
N LYS A 157 -0.14 17.78 -25.97
CA LYS A 157 -0.84 16.93 -26.96
C LYS A 157 -0.25 15.52 -27.00
N ILE A 158 1.08 15.42 -26.95
CA ILE A 158 1.81 14.15 -26.95
C ILE A 158 1.46 13.33 -25.71
N ILE A 159 1.57 13.94 -24.52
CA ILE A 159 1.25 13.26 -23.25
C ILE A 159 -0.21 12.79 -23.23
N ARG A 160 -1.14 13.59 -23.76
CA ARG A 160 -2.55 13.17 -23.89
C ARG A 160 -2.72 11.94 -24.77
N LYS A 161 -2.06 11.91 -25.93
CA LYS A 161 -2.09 10.76 -26.85
C LYS A 161 -1.47 9.52 -26.22
N LEU A 162 -0.33 9.67 -25.55
CA LEU A 162 0.37 8.64 -24.77
C LEU A 162 -0.53 8.01 -23.70
N CYS A 163 -1.25 8.83 -22.94
CA CYS A 163 -2.11 8.38 -21.86
C CYS A 163 -3.50 7.94 -22.34
N GLY A 164 -3.78 7.94 -23.65
CA GLY A 164 -5.09 7.61 -24.22
C GLY A 164 -6.21 8.59 -23.82
N LEU A 165 -5.85 9.81 -23.42
CA LEU A 165 -6.79 10.84 -22.97
C LEU A 165 -7.41 11.54 -24.19
N LYS A 166 -8.73 11.41 -24.34
CA LYS A 166 -9.50 12.06 -25.41
C LYS A 166 -9.56 13.58 -25.24
N ASP A 167 -9.83 14.29 -26.34
CA ASP A 167 -10.11 15.72 -26.24
C ASP A 167 -11.47 16.00 -25.63
N PHE A 168 -11.63 17.16 -24.97
CA PHE A 168 -12.93 17.54 -24.38
C PHE A 168 -14.04 17.61 -25.44
N GLY A 169 -13.69 17.91 -26.70
CA GLY A 169 -14.60 17.86 -27.85
C GLY A 169 -14.87 16.46 -28.42
N GLU A 170 -14.09 15.44 -28.05
CA GLU A 170 -14.25 14.04 -28.50
C GLU A 170 -15.05 13.18 -27.51
N MET A 171 -15.39 13.74 -26.34
CA MET A 171 -16.28 13.13 -25.36
C MET A 171 -17.73 13.26 -25.84
N SER A 172 -18.11 12.47 -26.85
CA SER A 172 -19.52 12.26 -27.14
C SER A 172 -20.14 11.42 -26.04
N TYR A 173 -20.96 12.05 -25.19
CA TYR A 173 -21.88 11.31 -24.33
C TYR A 173 -22.96 10.70 -25.23
N LYS A 174 -23.02 9.37 -25.26
CA LYS A 174 -24.21 8.68 -25.80
C LYS A 174 -25.35 8.77 -24.81
#